data_AF-A0A920SGY4-F1
#
_entry.id   AF-A0A920SGY4-F1
#
_cell.length_a   1.000
_cell.length_b   1.000
_cell.length_c   1.000
_cell.angle_alpha   90.00
_cell.angle_beta   90.00
_cell.angle_gamma   90.00
#
_symmetry.space_group_name_H-M   'P 1'
#
loop_
_entity.id
_entity.type
_entity.pdbx_description
1 polymer ?
#
loop_
_entity_poly.entity_id
_entity_poly.type
_entity_poly.pdbx_seq_one_letter_code
_entity_poly.pdbx_strand_id
1 'polypeptide(L)' 'MVEGPAGSLTGAALRGGDLVIKGNVGARTGIDQKGGTIIALGSAGINTGFMMQRGRQSSAGTSTRPGRLDV' A
#
# COMPACT_ATOMS: atom_id res chain seq x y z
N MET A 1 -1.85 13.38 -2.15
CA MET A 1 -3.17 12.72 -2.13
C MET A 1 -3.57 12.39 -3.57
N VAL A 2 -4.17 11.22 -3.80
CA VAL A 2 -4.58 10.72 -5.11
C VAL A 2 -6.09 10.44 -5.08
N GLU A 3 -6.85 11.01 -6.02
CA GLU A 3 -8.32 10.90 -6.08
C GLU A 3 -8.82 9.59 -6.74
N GLY A 4 -7.92 8.72 -7.20
CA GLY A 4 -8.27 7.46 -7.88
C GLY A 4 -7.33 6.31 -7.55
N PRO A 5 -7.46 5.17 -8.24
CA PRO A 5 -6.58 4.02 -8.06
C PRO A 5 -5.14 4.34 -8.48
N ALA A 6 -4.18 3.66 -7.87
CA ALA A 6 -2.76 3.80 -8.15
C ALA A 6 -2.14 2.45 -8.54
N GLY A 7 -1.12 2.50 -9.39
CA GLY A 7 -0.43 1.32 -9.92
C GLY A 7 0.49 0.64 -8.89
N SER A 8 1.29 -0.30 -9.39
CA SER A 8 2.34 -0.96 -8.61
C SER A 8 3.42 0.03 -8.18
N LEU A 9 4.17 -0.30 -7.11
CA LEU A 9 5.26 0.51 -6.56
C LEU A 9 4.83 1.90 -6.04
N THR A 10 3.54 2.10 -5.79
CA THR A 10 3.01 3.34 -5.24
C THR A 10 3.68 3.64 -3.90
N GLY A 11 4.25 4.84 -3.72
CA GLY A 11 4.95 5.21 -2.48
C GLY A 11 6.27 4.47 -2.23
N ALA A 12 6.93 3.96 -3.28
CA ALA A 12 8.27 3.36 -3.16
C ALA A 12 9.28 4.32 -2.50
N ALA A 13 10.08 3.79 -1.58
CA ALA A 13 11.09 4.51 -0.81
C ALA A 13 10.57 5.77 -0.08
N LEU A 14 9.28 5.81 0.27
CA LEU A 14 8.70 6.90 1.04
C LEU A 14 9.47 7.07 2.36
N ARG A 15 9.97 8.27 2.62
CA ARG A 15 10.78 8.59 3.81
C ARG A 15 9.99 9.34 4.89
N GLY A 16 8.91 10.02 4.50
CA GLY A 16 8.10 10.84 5.39
C GLY A 16 6.88 11.43 4.67
N GLY A 17 5.95 11.98 5.44
CA GLY A 17 4.67 12.50 4.95
C GLY A 17 3.59 11.43 4.81
N ASP A 18 2.39 11.88 4.42
CA ASP A 18 1.20 11.04 4.29
C ASP A 18 0.77 10.92 2.81
N LEU A 19 0.74 9.68 2.33
CA LEU A 19 0.26 9.33 1.00
C LEU A 19 -1.11 8.67 1.11
N VAL A 20 -2.16 9.45 0.80
CA VAL A 20 -3.54 8.96 0.78
C VAL A 20 -3.97 8.68 -0.66
N ILE A 21 -4.48 7.48 -0.91
CA ILE A 21 -5.03 7.01 -2.19
C ILE A 21 -6.52 6.69 -1.99
N LYS A 22 -7.39 7.42 -2.69
CA LYS A 22 -8.85 7.17 -2.72
C LYS A 22 -9.20 6.05 -3.71
N GLY A 23 -8.58 4.89 -3.54
CA GLY A 23 -8.78 3.75 -4.44
C GLY A 23 -7.86 2.58 -4.14
N ASN A 24 -7.84 1.64 -5.07
CA ASN A 24 -6.98 0.46 -5.01
C ASN A 24 -5.53 0.81 -5.31
N VAL A 25 -4.60 0.11 -4.68
CA VAL A 25 -3.16 0.23 -4.94
C VAL A 25 -2.59 -1.09 -5.48
N GLY A 26 -1.66 -0.99 -6.42
CA GLY A 26 -1.05 -2.15 -7.07
C GLY A 26 -0.04 -2.91 -6.19
N ALA A 27 0.66 -3.85 -6.81
CA ALA A 27 1.64 -4.69 -6.13
C ALA A 27 2.84 -3.87 -5.63
N ARG A 28 3.49 -4.33 -4.56
CA ARG A 28 4.73 -3.72 -4.02
C ARG A 28 4.56 -2.25 -3.63
N THR A 29 3.35 -1.85 -3.26
CA THR A 29 3.09 -0.52 -2.70
C THR A 29 3.93 -0.33 -1.43
N GLY A 30 4.61 0.81 -1.32
CA GLY A 30 5.49 1.11 -0.19
C GLY A 30 6.75 0.25 -0.12
N ILE A 31 7.26 -0.26 -1.25
CA ILE A 31 8.54 -0.99 -1.28
C ILE A 31 9.69 -0.11 -0.80
N ASP A 32 10.59 -0.66 0.02
CA ASP A 32 11.72 0.08 0.64
C ASP A 32 11.28 1.34 1.43
N GLN A 33 10.06 1.37 1.97
CA GLN A 33 9.59 2.51 2.78
C GLN A 33 10.46 2.72 4.02
N LYS A 34 10.96 3.95 4.21
CA LYS A 34 11.88 4.37 5.28
C LYS A 34 11.21 5.27 6.32
N GLY A 35 9.96 5.69 6.08
CA GLY A 35 9.12 6.45 7.00
C GLY A 35 7.82 6.93 6.36
N GLY A 36 7.04 7.72 7.12
CA GLY A 36 5.75 8.24 6.66
C GLY A 36 4.58 7.24 6.73
N THR A 37 3.44 7.64 6.19
CA THR A 37 2.18 6.87 6.20
C THR A 37 1.66 6.67 4.79
N ILE A 38 1.25 5.44 4.45
CA ILE A 38 0.50 5.14 3.22
C ILE A 38 -0.90 4.67 3.61
N ILE A 39 -1.93 5.33 3.10
CA ILE A 39 -3.34 5.02 3.36
C ILE A 39 -4.02 4.75 2.03
N ALA A 40 -4.42 3.51 1.79
CA ALA A 40 -5.25 3.12 0.65
C ALA A 40 -6.70 2.93 1.11
N LEU A 41 -7.64 3.67 0.52
CA LEU A 41 -9.07 3.50 0.82
C LEU A 41 -9.69 2.30 0.08
N GLY A 42 -8.94 1.67 -0.83
CA GLY A 42 -9.32 0.42 -1.49
C GLY A 42 -8.47 -0.76 -1.05
N SER A 43 -8.37 -1.76 -1.92
CA SER A 43 -7.54 -2.96 -1.73
C SER A 43 -6.06 -2.70 -2.02
N ALA A 44 -5.19 -3.46 -1.36
CA ALA A 44 -3.76 -3.44 -1.61
C ALA A 44 -3.29 -4.70 -2.34
N GLY A 45 -2.45 -4.52 -3.36
CA GLY A 45 -1.88 -5.62 -4.13
C GLY A 45 -0.87 -6.47 -3.34
N ILE A 46 -0.44 -7.58 -3.96
CA ILE A 46 0.56 -8.49 -3.39
C ILE A 46 1.89 -7.78 -3.09
N ASN A 47 2.61 -8.26 -2.07
CA ASN A 47 3.89 -7.72 -1.63
C ASN A 47 3.85 -6.25 -1.20
N THR A 48 2.68 -5.74 -0.79
CA THR A 48 2.58 -4.42 -0.16
C THR A 48 3.45 -4.37 1.10
N GLY A 49 4.25 -3.32 1.24
CA GLY A 49 5.25 -3.17 2.30
C GLY A 49 6.50 -4.05 2.17
N PHE A 50 6.76 -4.66 1.02
CA PHE A 50 7.95 -5.48 0.84
C PHE A 50 9.24 -4.66 1.07
N MET A 51 10.14 -5.15 1.91
CA MET A 51 11.36 -4.42 2.35
C MET A 51 11.09 -3.08 3.06
N MET A 52 9.90 -2.87 3.62
CA MET A 52 9.64 -1.71 4.48
C MET A 52 10.54 -1.74 5.72
N GLN A 53 11.29 -0.66 5.94
CA GLN A 53 12.19 -0.47 7.08
C GLN A 53 11.47 0.22 8.24
N ARG A 54 10.68 1.26 7.94
CA ARG A 54 9.93 2.09 8.91
C ARG A 54 8.71 2.74 8.28
N GLY A 55 7.75 3.15 9.10
CA GLY A 55 6.54 3.88 8.71
C GLY A 55 5.25 3.13 9.07
N ARG A 56 4.14 3.52 8.45
CA ARG A 56 2.85 2.82 8.61
C ARG A 56 2.14 2.68 7.26
N GLN A 57 1.46 1.56 7.07
CA GLN A 57 0.56 1.36 5.92
C GLN A 57 -0.79 0.86 6.42
N SER A 58 -1.89 1.37 5.86
CA SER A 58 -3.23 0.84 6.10
C SER A 58 -4.04 0.80 4.81
N SER A 59 -4.72 -0.32 4.58
CA SER A 59 -5.74 -0.44 3.53
C SER A 59 -7.12 -0.60 4.16
N ALA A 60 -8.12 0.13 3.67
CA ALA A 60 -9.51 -0.04 4.10
C ALA A 60 -10.20 -1.23 3.41
N GLY A 61 -9.75 -1.60 2.20
CA GLY A 61 -10.21 -2.77 1.47
C GLY A 61 -9.44 -4.05 1.83
N THR A 62 -9.89 -5.18 1.28
CA THR A 62 -9.23 -6.47 1.45
C THR A 62 -7.79 -6.39 0.93
N SER A 63 -6.80 -6.41 1.84
CA SER A 63 -5.42 -6.70 1.45
C SER A 63 -5.43 -8.13 0.97
N THR A 64 -5.14 -8.37 -0.31
CA THR A 64 -5.18 -9.71 -0.91
C THR A 64 -4.33 -10.64 -0.06
N ARG A 65 -4.96 -11.41 0.84
CA ARG A 65 -4.27 -12.37 1.69
C ARG A 65 -3.83 -13.50 0.78
N PRO A 66 -2.55 -13.86 0.74
CA PRO A 66 -2.18 -15.14 0.17
C PRO A 66 -2.74 -16.22 1.09
N GLY A 67 -3.85 -16.87 0.69
CA GLY A 67 -4.32 -18.09 1.34
C GLY A 67 -5.76 -18.16 1.87
N ARG A 68 -6.67 -17.22 1.54
CA ARG A 68 -8.10 -17.50 1.76
C ARG A 68 -8.70 -18.03 0.45
N LEU A 69 -8.56 -19.33 0.25
CA LEU A 69 -9.48 -20.08 -0.60
C LEU A 69 -10.85 -19.95 0.07
N ASP A 70 -11.78 -19.27 -0.60
CA ASP A 70 -13.18 -19.37 -0.25
C ASP A 70 -13.59 -20.82 -0.51
N VAL A 71 -13.78 -21.57 0.57
CA VAL A 71 -14.46 -22.88 0.63
C VAL A 71 -15.96 -22.65 0.59
#